data_AF-A0A3D2WZY3-F1
#
_entry.id   AF-A0A3D2WZY3-F1
#
_cell.length_a   1.000
_cell.length_b   1.000
_cell.length_c   1.000
_cell.angle_alpha   90.00
_cell.angle_beta   90.00
_cell.angle_gamma   90.00
#
_symmetry.space_group_name_H-M   'P 1'
#
loop_
_entity.id
_entity.type
_entity.pdbx_description
1 polymer ?
#
loop_
_entity_poly.entity_id
_entity_poly.type
_entity_poly.pdbx_seq_one_letter_code
_entity_poly.pdbx_strand_id
1 'polypeptide(L)'
;MRKFGDLVKDIRVKKRMTLRTFCKLTQIDPGNWSKIERGILSPPKSREVLNQIACVLNIEKNSDEYNALFDYAAIGHIPIEITEQQILQKLPMFFRTARGEQPSEEELKSLIEIIRKDQNGVT
;
A
#
# COMPACT_ATOMS: atom_id res chain seq x y z
N MET A 1 -10.05 -2.46 2.84
CA MET A 1 -8.73 -2.34 2.19
C MET A 1 -7.73 -1.86 3.21
N ARG A 2 -6.61 -2.56 3.39
CA ARG A 2 -5.52 -2.08 4.24
C ARG A 2 -4.92 -0.84 3.57
N LYS A 3 -4.96 0.32 4.23
CA LYS A 3 -4.33 1.53 3.69
C LYS A 3 -2.84 1.49 3.98
N PHE A 4 -2.05 2.24 3.22
CA PHE A 4 -0.61 2.44 3.47
C PHE A 4 -0.33 2.77 4.95
N GLY A 5 -1.14 3.67 5.52
CA GLY A 5 -1.05 4.06 6.93
C GLY A 5 -1.21 2.89 7.90
N ASP A 6 -2.16 2.00 7.64
CA ASP A 6 -2.41 0.81 8.46
C ASP A 6 -1.21 -0.15 8.41
N LEU A 7 -0.66 -0.39 7.21
CA LEU A 7 0.54 -1.23 7.04
C LEU A 7 1.69 -0.73 7.92
N VAL A 8 2.04 0.55 7.80
CA VAL A 8 3.17 1.10 8.55
C VAL A 8 2.88 1.10 10.04
N LYS A 9 1.67 1.49 10.44
CA LYS A 9 1.27 1.52 11.86
C LYS A 9 1.37 0.14 12.49
N ASP A 10 0.91 -0.91 11.82
CA ASP A 10 0.97 -2.28 12.34
C ASP A 10 2.42 -2.74 12.54
N ILE A 11 3.29 -2.50 11.55
CA ILE A 11 4.71 -2.87 11.64
C ILE A 11 5.38 -2.09 12.78
N ARG A 12 5.10 -0.78 12.86
CA ARG A 12 5.63 0.11 13.89
C ARG A 12 5.21 -0.36 15.30
N VAL A 13 3.93 -0.68 15.50
CA VAL A 13 3.39 -1.17 16.78
C VAL A 13 3.94 -2.54 17.15
N LYS A 14 4.04 -3.48 16.19
CA LYS A 14 4.68 -4.79 16.41
C LYS A 14 6.12 -4.65 16.90
N LYS A 15 6.83 -3.63 16.42
CA LYS A 15 8.20 -3.29 16.82
C LYS A 15 8.27 -2.38 18.06
N ARG A 16 7.15 -2.16 18.75
CA ARG A 16 7.03 -1.28 19.95
C ARG A 16 7.54 0.15 19.71
N MET A 17 7.49 0.61 18.46
CA MET A 17 7.94 1.95 18.09
C MET A 17 6.75 2.92 18.21
N THR A 18 6.95 4.05 18.90
CA THR A 18 5.91 5.09 18.97
C THR A 18 5.86 5.91 17.69
N LEU A 19 4.76 6.62 17.43
CA LEU A 19 4.65 7.55 16.30
C LEU A 19 5.76 8.61 16.36
N ARG A 20 6.01 9.19 17.55
CA ARG A 20 7.05 10.20 17.74
C ARG A 20 8.45 9.65 17.48
N THR A 21 8.75 8.45 17.96
CA THR A 21 10.04 7.77 17.70
C THR A 21 10.22 7.53 16.20
N PHE A 22 9.20 7.02 15.53
CA PHE A 22 9.21 6.80 14.09
C PHE A 22 9.49 8.10 13.32
N CYS A 23 8.73 9.16 13.61
CA CYS A 23 8.89 10.46 12.96
C CYS A 23 10.30 11.05 13.17
N LYS A 24 10.88 10.89 14.37
CA LYS A 24 12.25 11.32 14.66
C LYS A 24 13.29 10.56 13.82
N LEU A 25 13.09 9.26 13.63
CA LEU A 25 14.02 8.43 12.84
C LEU A 25 13.87 8.68 11.33
N THR A 26 12.65 8.94 10.86
CA THR A 26 12.37 9.23 9.45
C THR A 26 12.52 10.71 9.09
N GLN A 27 12.72 11.59 10.06
CA GLN A 27 12.73 13.06 9.86
C GLN A 27 11.43 13.59 9.22
N ILE A 28 10.32 12.88 9.42
CA ILE A 28 9.00 13.29 8.93
C ILE A 28 8.28 14.07 10.03
N ASP A 29 7.57 15.13 9.66
CA ASP A 29 6.73 15.88 10.59
C ASP A 29 5.64 14.98 11.22
N PRO A 30 5.51 14.93 12.56
CA PRO A 30 4.48 14.13 13.23
C PRO A 30 3.04 14.48 12.87
N GLY A 31 2.76 15.76 12.55
CA GLY A 31 1.43 16.22 12.16
C GLY A 31 1.03 15.67 10.80
N ASN A 32 1.93 15.75 9.82
CA ASN A 32 1.76 15.16 8.50
C ASN A 32 1.67 13.64 8.60
N TRP A 33 2.58 13.01 9.35
CA TRP A 33 2.59 11.55 9.50
C TRP A 33 1.31 11.02 10.16
N SER A 34 0.79 11.68 11.19
CA SER A 34 -0.49 11.33 11.81
C SER A 34 -1.66 11.36 10.83
N LYS A 35 -1.66 12.30 9.87
CA LYS A 35 -2.67 12.35 8.80
C LYS A 35 -2.47 11.21 7.79
N ILE A 36 -1.23 10.84 7.47
CA ILE A 36 -0.91 9.70 6.58
C ILE A 36 -1.34 8.38 7.23
N GLU A 37 -1.02 8.12 8.50
CA GLU A 37 -1.43 6.89 9.20
C GLU A 37 -2.95 6.73 9.25
N ARG A 38 -3.71 7.84 9.28
CA ARG A 38 -5.19 7.83 9.24
C ARG A 38 -5.76 7.81 7.81
N GLY A 39 -4.91 7.89 6.79
CA GLY A 39 -5.31 7.96 5.38
C GLY A 39 -6.02 9.26 4.99
N ILE A 40 -5.74 10.37 5.69
CA ILE A 40 -6.21 11.72 5.35
C ILE A 40 -5.27 12.37 4.33
N LEU A 41 -3.96 12.17 4.51
CA LEU A 41 -2.96 12.57 3.52
C LEU A 41 -2.51 11.35 2.73
N SER A 42 -2.24 11.57 1.45
CA SER A 42 -1.64 10.54 0.60
C SER A 42 -0.25 10.13 1.11
N PRO A 43 0.19 8.90 0.82
CA PRO A 43 1.53 8.43 1.12
C PRO A 43 2.63 9.29 0.46
N PRO A 44 3.89 9.17 0.91
CA PRO A 44 5.02 9.77 0.20
C PRO A 44 5.19 9.15 -1.21
N LYS A 45 5.39 10.00 -2.23
CA LYS A 45 5.73 9.57 -3.60
C LYS A 45 7.21 9.24 -3.79
N SER A 46 8.08 9.91 -3.03
CA SER A 46 9.52 9.78 -3.17
C SER A 46 9.95 8.37 -2.76
N ARG A 47 10.67 7.71 -3.68
CA ARG A 47 11.25 6.39 -3.44
C ARG A 47 12.28 6.44 -2.32
N GLU A 48 13.00 7.55 -2.19
CA GLU A 48 13.96 7.81 -1.12
C GLU A 48 13.27 7.81 0.25
N VAL A 49 12.14 8.51 0.38
CA VAL A 49 11.36 8.53 1.63
C VAL A 49 10.77 7.16 1.94
N LEU A 50 10.24 6.45 0.94
CA LEU A 50 9.72 5.09 1.13
C LEU A 50 10.81 4.10 1.56
N ASN A 51 12.01 4.21 0.99
CA ASN A 51 13.18 3.43 1.42
C ASN A 51 13.61 3.77 2.86
N GLN A 52 13.59 5.05 3.24
CA GLN A 52 13.87 5.47 4.60
C GLN A 52 12.87 4.88 5.60
N ILE A 53 11.58 4.88 5.24
CA ILE A 53 10.53 4.24 6.03
C ILE A 53 10.80 2.74 6.17
N ALA A 54 11.09 2.04 5.06
CA ALA A 54 11.43 0.61 5.10
C ALA A 54 12.64 0.32 5.99
N CYS A 55 13.69 1.15 5.89
CA CYS A 55 14.89 1.05 6.72
C CYS A 55 14.59 1.24 8.21
N VAL A 56 13.86 2.29 8.59
CA VAL A 56 13.49 2.55 10.01
C VAL A 56 12.62 1.43 10.58
N LEU A 57 11.75 0.86 9.74
CA LEU A 57 10.91 -0.27 10.12
C LEU A 57 11.64 -1.61 10.08
N ASN A 58 12.93 -1.66 9.71
CA ASN A 58 13.69 -2.89 9.47
C ASN A 58 12.90 -3.87 8.59
N ILE A 59 12.43 -3.38 7.44
CA ILE A 59 11.82 -4.19 6.38
C ILE A 59 12.94 -4.59 5.41
N GLU A 60 13.06 -5.88 5.14
CA GLU A 60 14.09 -6.39 4.23
C GLU A 60 13.80 -5.97 2.79
N LYS A 61 14.84 -5.54 2.07
CA LYS A 61 14.70 -5.10 0.68
C LYS A 61 14.21 -6.26 -0.19
N ASN A 62 13.22 -5.98 -1.04
CA ASN A 62 12.55 -6.96 -1.91
C ASN A 62 11.73 -8.04 -1.18
N SER A 63 11.51 -7.94 0.13
CA SER A 63 10.54 -8.81 0.82
C SER A 63 9.10 -8.48 0.41
N ASP A 64 8.16 -9.35 0.76
CA ASP A 64 6.75 -9.13 0.52
C ASP A 64 6.25 -7.85 1.19
N GLU A 65 6.68 -7.56 2.43
CA GLU A 65 6.33 -6.32 3.12
C GLU A 65 6.95 -5.10 2.46
N TYR A 66 8.16 -5.23 1.90
CA TYR A 66 8.79 -4.16 1.13
C TYR A 66 7.94 -3.85 -0.10
N ASN A 67 7.61 -4.86 -0.90
CA ASN A 67 6.79 -4.68 -2.10
C ASN A 67 5.41 -4.11 -1.74
N ALA A 68 4.77 -4.62 -0.68
CA ALA A 68 3.49 -4.10 -0.19
C ALA A 68 3.56 -2.62 0.22
N LEU A 69 4.67 -2.17 0.82
CA LEU A 69 4.88 -0.77 1.18
C LEU A 69 4.81 0.13 -0.06
N PHE A 70 5.49 -0.26 -1.14
CA PHE A 70 5.49 0.50 -2.40
C PHE A 70 4.14 0.42 -3.12
N ASP A 71 3.53 -0.76 -3.16
CA ASP A 71 2.24 -0.97 -3.80
C ASP A 71 1.14 -0.11 -3.16
N TYR A 72 1.05 -0.12 -1.83
CA TYR A 72 0.05 0.71 -1.13
C TYR A 72 0.35 2.20 -1.22
N ALA A 73 1.63 2.59 -1.33
CA ALA A 73 1.98 3.97 -1.61
C ALA A 73 1.44 4.42 -2.98
N ALA A 74 1.66 3.60 -4.02
CA ALA A 74 1.17 3.86 -5.37
C ALA A 74 -0.37 3.94 -5.43
N ILE A 75 -1.07 2.99 -4.79
CA ILE A 75 -2.53 2.97 -4.74
C ILE A 75 -3.09 4.21 -4.04
N GLY A 76 -2.41 4.72 -3.01
CA GLY A 76 -2.81 5.94 -2.29
C GLY A 76 -2.79 7.23 -3.11
N HIS A 77 -2.33 7.17 -4.37
CA HIS A 77 -2.33 8.29 -5.31
C HIS A 77 -3.31 8.14 -6.47
N ILE A 78 -4.03 7.02 -6.55
CA ILE A 78 -5.03 6.82 -7.60
C ILE A 78 -6.28 7.65 -7.23
N PRO A 79 -6.74 8.57 -8.10
CA PRO A 79 -7.97 9.32 -7.86
C PRO A 79 -9.17 8.38 -7.79
N ILE A 80 -10.01 8.54 -6.78
CA ILE A 80 -11.16 7.65 -6.52
C ILE A 80 -12.24 7.87 -7.59
N GLU A 81 -12.27 9.05 -8.20
CA GLU A 81 -13.21 9.46 -9.23
C GLU A 81 -13.04 8.66 -10.54
N ILE A 82 -11.86 8.10 -10.77
CA ILE A 82 -11.52 7.37 -12.00
C ILE A 82 -11.32 5.87 -11.77
N THR A 83 -11.55 5.35 -10.56
CA THR A 83 -11.30 3.94 -10.26
C THR A 83 -12.26 3.41 -9.20
N GLU A 84 -12.92 2.31 -9.53
CA GLU A 84 -13.84 1.64 -8.60
C GLU A 84 -13.11 1.02 -7.40
N GLN A 85 -13.76 1.06 -6.24
CA GLN A 85 -13.23 0.46 -5.00
C GLN A 85 -12.93 -1.04 -5.14
N GLN A 86 -13.67 -1.76 -6.01
CA GLN A 86 -13.44 -3.18 -6.27
C GLN A 86 -12.10 -3.40 -7.00
N ILE A 87 -11.77 -2.54 -7.95
CA ILE A 87 -10.51 -2.58 -8.71
C ILE A 87 -9.34 -2.24 -7.77
N LEU A 88 -9.46 -1.17 -6.96
CA LEU A 88 -8.43 -0.76 -6.00
C LEU A 88 -8.02 -1.89 -5.04
N GLN A 89 -8.98 -2.74 -4.64
CA GLN A 89 -8.73 -3.87 -3.75
C GLN A 89 -7.92 -5.00 -4.41
N LYS A 90 -7.89 -5.09 -5.74
CA LYS A 90 -7.15 -6.13 -6.47
C LYS A 90 -5.80 -5.66 -7.01
N LEU A 91 -5.54 -4.36 -7.06
CA LEU A 91 -4.27 -3.81 -7.53
C LEU A 91 -3.01 -4.38 -6.84
N PRO A 92 -2.98 -4.62 -5.51
CA PRO A 92 -1.80 -5.24 -4.89
C PRO A 92 -1.49 -6.62 -5.48
N MET A 93 -2.51 -7.44 -5.73
CA MET A 93 -2.32 -8.76 -6.34
C MET A 93 -1.86 -8.65 -7.80
N PHE A 94 -2.39 -7.68 -8.55
CA PHE A 94 -1.93 -7.41 -9.90
C PHE A 94 -0.43 -7.03 -9.94
N PHE A 95 0.01 -6.15 -9.03
CA PHE A 95 1.42 -5.76 -8.96
C PHE A 95 2.34 -6.92 -8.57
N ARG A 96 1.92 -7.79 -7.64
CA ARG A 96 2.63 -9.04 -7.32
C ARG A 96 2.75 -9.96 -8.53
N THR A 97 1.65 -10.14 -9.26
CA THR A 97 1.63 -10.98 -10.48
C THR A 97 2.54 -10.42 -11.57
N ALA A 98 2.54 -9.09 -11.77
CA ALA A 98 3.44 -8.42 -12.70
C ALA A 98 4.93 -8.55 -12.33
N ARG A 99 5.24 -8.80 -11.05
CA ARG A 99 6.60 -9.13 -10.56
C ARG A 99 6.95 -10.62 -10.67
N GLY A 100 6.06 -11.46 -11.20
CA GLY A 100 6.29 -12.90 -11.42
C GLY A 100 5.82 -13.80 -10.28
N GLU A 101 5.11 -13.27 -9.28
CA GLU A 101 4.50 -14.07 -8.22
C GLU A 101 3.23 -14.77 -8.75
N GLN A 102 3.03 -16.06 -8.45
CA GLN A 102 1.80 -16.75 -8.84
C GLN A 102 0.65 -16.41 -7.88
N PRO A 103 -0.47 -15.84 -8.38
CA PRO A 103 -1.66 -15.60 -7.55
C PRO A 103 -2.33 -16.92 -7.17
N SER A 104 -3.06 -16.92 -6.05
CA SER A 104 -3.86 -18.09 -5.67
C SER A 104 -5.04 -18.31 -6.64
N GLU A 105 -5.60 -19.52 -6.66
CA GLU A 105 -6.76 -19.83 -7.50
C GLU A 105 -7.97 -18.95 -7.16
N GLU A 106 -8.19 -18.65 -5.88
CA GLU A 106 -9.24 -17.74 -5.43
C GLU A 106 -8.99 -16.30 -5.87
N GLU A 107 -7.74 -15.84 -5.78
CA GLU A 107 -7.34 -14.51 -6.24
C GLU A 107 -7.58 -14.36 -7.74
N LEU A 108 -7.18 -15.37 -8.53
CA LEU A 108 -7.37 -15.40 -9.98
C LEU A 108 -8.86 -15.42 -10.36
N LYS A 109 -9.67 -16.28 -9.72
CA LYS A 109 -11.13 -16.31 -9.92
C LYS A 109 -11.74 -14.94 -9.66
N SER A 110 -11.33 -14.28 -8.57
CA SER A 110 -11.85 -12.96 -8.22
C SER A 110 -11.45 -11.86 -9.21
N LEU A 111 -10.31 -11.98 -9.87
CA LEU A 111 -9.86 -11.06 -10.91
C LEU A 111 -10.69 -11.23 -12.19
N ILE A 112 -10.90 -12.48 -12.61
CA ILE A 112 -11.70 -12.82 -13.79
C ILE A 112 -13.12 -12.26 -13.67
N GLU A 113 -13.73 -12.37 -12.49
CA GLU A 113 -15.07 -11.85 -12.22
C GLU A 113 -15.17 -10.32 -12.38
N ILE A 114 -14.13 -9.58 -11.99
CA ILE A 114 -14.10 -8.12 -12.15
C ILE A 114 -13.98 -7.74 -13.62
N ILE A 115 -13.07 -8.37 -14.37
CA ILE A 115 -12.88 -8.11 -15.80
C ILE A 115 -14.16 -8.41 -16.59
N ARG A 116 -14.87 -9.50 -16.26
CA ARG A 116 -16.13 -9.86 -16.91
C ARG A 116 -17.26 -8.87 -16.63
N LYS A 117 -17.35 -8.35 -15.40
CA LYS A 117 -18.36 -7.34 -15.05
C LYS A 117 -18.12 -6.03 -15.80
N ASP A 118 -16.86 -5.63 -15.96
CA ASP A 118 -16.47 -4.42 -16.68
C ASP A 118 -16.80 -4.51 -18.18
N GLN A 119 -16.62 -5.68 -18.80
CA GLN A 119 -16.99 -5.91 -20.21
C GLN A 119 -18.51 -5.91 -20.46
N ASN A 120 -19.32 -6.22 -19.46
CA ASN A 120 -20.78 -6.21 -19.57
C ASN A 120 -21.42 -4.84 -19.26
N GLY A 121 -20.62 -3.83 -18.89
CA GLY A 121 -21.06 -2.45 -18.65
C GLY A 121 -21.05 -1.55 -19.89
N VAL A 122 -20.67 -2.08 -21.05
CA VAL A 122 -20.72 -1.39 -22.35
C VAL A 122 -21.98 -1.84 -23.09
N THR A 123 -23.14 -1.32 -22.68
CA THR A 123 -24.38 -1.31 -23.47
C THR A 123 -25.11 0.00 -23.25
#